data_AF-A0A9D6GQ05-F1
#
_entry.id   AF-A0A9D6GQ05-F1
#
_cell.length_a   1.000
_cell.length_b   1.000
_cell.length_c   1.000
_cell.angle_alpha   90.00
_cell.angle_beta   90.00
_cell.angle_gamma   90.00
#
_symmetry.space_group_name_H-M   'P 1'
#
loop_
_entity.id
_entity.type
_entity.pdbx_description
1 polymer ?
#
loop_
_entity_poly.entity_id
_entity_poly.type
_entity_poly.pdbx_seq_one_letter_code
_entity_poly.pdbx_strand_id
1 'polypeptide(L)' 'MSVRIDGLTIHIVGNSPVEDAEPLLSALQRMPDATIDLSRATRLHSASVQILRALAPPTVGSPSDPFQATFVFPAVLDQ' A
#
# COMPACT_ATOMS: atom_id res chain seq x y z
N MET A 1 9.17 -3.74 9.51
CA MET A 1 8.07 -2.79 9.29
C MET A 1 8.36 -1.97 8.05
N SER A 2 7.65 -2.29 6.97
CA SER A 2 7.73 -1.58 5.67
C SER A 2 6.84 -0.34 5.61
N VAL A 3 5.82 -0.26 6.48
CA VAL A 3 4.88 0.85 6.59
C VAL A 3 5.51 2.00 7.37
N ARG A 4 5.58 3.18 6.76
CA ARG A 4 6.08 4.41 7.37
C ARG A 4 5.06 5.53 7.18
N ILE A 5 4.78 6.27 8.24
CA ILE A 5 3.84 7.39 8.22
C ILE A 5 4.65 8.69 8.21
N ASP A 6 4.38 9.54 7.23
CA ASP A 6 4.92 10.90 7.12
C ASP A 6 3.77 11.88 6.85
N GLY A 7 3.34 12.59 7.88
CA GLY A 7 2.15 13.43 7.83
C GLY A 7 0.91 12.64 7.40
N LEU A 8 0.32 13.04 6.27
CA LEU A 8 -0.86 12.41 5.66
C LEU A 8 -0.48 11.37 4.57
N THR A 9 0.79 10.98 4.49
CA THR A 9 1.26 9.97 3.53
C THR A 9 1.73 8.72 4.26
N ILE A 10 1.27 7.57 3.80
CA ILE A 10 1.70 6.25 4.26
C ILE A 10 2.55 5.64 3.16
N HIS A 11 3.86 5.53 3.40
CA HIS A 11 4.80 4.90 2.48
C HIS A 11 4.91 3.41 2.76
N ILE A 12 4.83 2.60 1.70
CA ILE A 12 5.21 1.19 1.75
C ILE A 12 6.60 1.05 1.13
N VAL A 13 7.57 0.63 1.93
CA VAL A 13 8.99 0.58 1.52
C VAL A 13 9.52 -0.84 1.56
N GLY A 14 10.05 -1.31 0.43
CA GLY A 14 10.60 -2.66 0.31
C GLY A 14 9.53 -3.73 0.32
N ASN A 15 9.81 -4.83 1.00
CA ASN A 15 8.88 -5.96 1.12
C ASN A 15 7.87 -5.69 2.24
N SER A 16 6.59 -5.67 1.90
CA SER A 16 5.46 -5.62 2.85
C SER A 16 4.96 -7.04 3.10
N PRO A 17 5.41 -7.73 4.16
CA PRO A 17 4.92 -9.04 4.52
C PRO A 17 3.53 -8.97 5.19
N VAL A 18 3.00 -10.11 5.61
CA VAL A 18 1.64 -10.20 6.17
C VAL A 18 1.49 -9.43 7.49
N GLU A 19 2.54 -9.31 8.28
CA GLU A 19 2.55 -8.67 9.59
C GLU A 19 2.34 -7.14 9.49
N ASP A 20 2.59 -6.56 8.31
CA ASP A 20 2.36 -5.14 8.05
C ASP A 20 0.89 -4.85 7.66
N ALA A 21 0.04 -5.86 7.45
CA ALA A 21 -1.35 -5.69 7.06
C ALA A 21 -2.22 -5.04 8.15
N GLU A 22 -2.12 -5.50 9.40
CA GLU A 22 -2.87 -4.92 10.51
C GLU A 22 -2.42 -3.46 10.82
N PRO A 23 -1.11 -3.15 10.92
CA PRO A 23 -0.65 -1.77 11.04
C PRO A 23 -1.14 -0.85 9.92
N LEU A 24 -1.16 -1.33 8.68
CA LEU A 24 -1.67 -0.60 7.52
C LEU A 24 -3.17 -0.29 7.66
N LEU A 25 -3.98 -1.30 7.98
CA LEU A 25 -5.42 -1.13 8.19
C LEU A 25 -5.71 -0.12 9.31
N SER A 26 -5.01 -0.26 10.44
CA SER A 26 -5.16 0.65 11.58
C SER A 26 -4.73 2.08 11.24
N ALA A 27 -3.70 2.27 10.41
CA ALA A 27 -3.28 3.59 9.95
C ALA A 27 -4.34 4.24 9.04
N LEU A 28 -4.88 3.50 8.07
CA LEU A 28 -5.91 3.98 7.14
C LEU A 28 -7.24 4.29 7.85
N GLN A 29 -7.63 3.50 8.85
CA GLN A 29 -8.83 3.79 9.65
C GLN A 29 -8.70 5.05 10.50
N ARG A 30 -7.49 5.38 10.96
CA ARG A 30 -7.22 6.61 11.73
C ARG A 30 -7.05 7.84 10.84
N MET A 31 -6.63 7.64 9.60
CA MET A 31 -6.37 8.70 8.63
C MET A 31 -7.04 8.33 7.29
N PRO A 32 -8.38 8.46 7.19
CA PRO A 32 -9.12 8.05 6.00
C PRO A 32 -8.71 8.81 4.74
N ASP A 33 -8.19 10.03 4.90
CA ASP A 33 -7.70 10.87 3.80
C ASP A 33 -6.20 10.64 3.49
N ALA A 34 -5.56 9.62 4.09
CA ALA A 34 -4.16 9.34 3.86
C ALA A 34 -3.88 8.84 2.44
N THR A 35 -2.85 9.41 1.83
CA THR A 35 -2.33 8.94 0.54
C THR A 35 -1.37 7.77 0.76
N ILE A 36 -1.53 6.71 -0.02
CA ILE A 36 -0.61 5.57 -0.05
C ILE A 36 0.43 5.81 -1.14
N ASP A 37 1.71 5.80 -0.77
CA ASP A 37 2.83 5.87 -1.70
C ASP A 37 3.49 4.49 -1.86
N LEU A 38 3.40 3.94 -3.08
CA LEU A 38 3.96 2.65 -3.44
C LEU A 38 5.26 2.74 -4.25
N SER A 39 5.78 3.95 -4.50
CA SER A 39 6.98 4.16 -5.35
C SER A 39 8.23 3.41 -4.90
N ARG A 40 8.29 3.07 -3.59
CA ARG A 40 9.41 2.35 -2.98
C ARG A 40 9.05 0.92 -2.55
N ALA A 41 7.85 0.46 -2.89
CA ALA A 41 7.42 -0.90 -2.60
C ALA A 41 8.06 -1.87 -3.61
N THR A 42 8.72 -2.91 -3.12
CA THR A 42 9.26 -3.99 -3.97
C THR A 42 8.34 -5.20 -3.99
N ARG A 43 7.53 -5.40 -2.93
CA ARG A 43 6.54 -6.47 -2.88
C ARG A 43 5.42 -6.10 -1.93
N LEU A 44 4.18 -6.36 -2.35
CA LEU A 44 3.00 -6.30 -1.51
C LEU A 44 2.51 -7.71 -1.18
N HIS A 45 2.22 -7.95 0.09
CA HIS A 45 1.45 -9.13 0.49
C HIS A 45 0.00 -8.99 0.00
N SER A 46 -0.66 -10.12 -0.31
CA SER A 46 -2.03 -10.13 -0.81
C SER A 46 -3.02 -9.47 0.16
N ALA A 47 -2.82 -9.61 1.47
CA ALA A 47 -3.63 -8.94 2.49
C ALA A 47 -3.55 -7.40 2.39
N SER A 48 -2.37 -6.82 2.14
CA SER A 48 -2.21 -5.38 1.92
C SER A 48 -2.96 -4.94 0.66
N VAL A 49 -2.87 -5.72 -0.42
CA VAL A 49 -3.63 -5.46 -1.66
C VAL A 49 -5.13 -5.47 -1.38
N GLN A 50 -5.64 -6.45 -0.63
CA GLN A 50 -7.06 -6.54 -0.27
C GLN A 50 -7.53 -5.34 0.55
N ILE A 51 -6.73 -4.88 1.52
CA ILE A 51 -7.04 -3.68 2.31
C ILE A 51 -7.11 -2.44 1.42
N LEU A 52 -6.12 -2.22 0.56
CA LEU A 52 -6.10 -1.08 -0.36
C LEU A 52 -7.30 -1.12 -1.34
N ARG A 53 -7.68 -2.31 -1.81
CA ARG A 53 -8.88 -2.50 -2.63
C ARG A 53 -10.18 -2.25 -1.89
N ALA A 54 -10.26 -2.61 -0.61
CA ALA A 54 -11.48 -2.45 0.17
C ALA A 54 -11.70 -1.01 0.63
N LEU A 55 -10.62 -0.28 0.92
CA LEU A 55 -10.68 1.08 1.46
C LEU A 55 -10.50 2.19 0.42
N ALA A 56 -10.08 1.84 -0.81
CA ALA A 56 -9.94 2.79 -1.91
C ALA A 56 -9.11 4.05 -1.59
N PRO A 57 -8.00 3.99 -0.82
CA PRO A 57 -7.30 5.20 -0.46
C PRO A 57 -6.66 5.84 -1.70
N PRO A 58 -6.50 7.18 -1.73
CA PRO A 58 -5.69 7.84 -2.75
C PRO A 58 -4.32 7.18 -2.83
N THR A 59 -3.93 6.69 -4.01
CA THR A 59 -2.68 5.94 -4.18
C THR A 59 -1.82 6.60 -5.24
N VAL A 60 -0.54 6.78 -4.94
CA VAL A 60 0.46 7.39 -5.82
C VAL A 60 1.71 6.52 -5.94
N GLY A 61 2.47 6.75 -7.01
CA GLY A 61 3.64 5.95 -7.34
C GLY A 61 3.26 4.55 -7.83
N SER A 62 4.22 3.87 -8.44
CA SER A 62 4.09 2.47 -8.86
C SER A 62 5.18 1.66 -8.16
N PRO A 63 4.91 0.42 -7.72
CA PRO A 63 5.94 -0.46 -7.19
C PRO A 63 7.17 -0.53 -8.10
N SER A 64 8.36 -0.52 -7.52
CA SER A 64 9.61 -0.55 -8.28
C SER A 64 9.90 -1.90 -8.93
N ASP A 65 9.22 -2.95 -8.47
CA ASP A 65 9.32 -4.30 -9.01
C ASP A 65 8.41 -4.47 -10.25
N PRO A 66 8.94 -4.93 -11.40
CA PRO A 66 8.16 -5.06 -12.63
C PRO A 66 6.95 -5.99 -12.52
N PHE A 67 7.05 -7.11 -11.77
CA PHE A 67 5.93 -8.03 -11.59
C PHE A 67 4.80 -7.35 -10.80
N GLN A 68 5.14 -6.66 -9.73
CA GLN A 68 4.18 -5.88 -8.95
C GLN A 68 3.53 -4.79 -9.80
N ALA A 69 4.31 -4.02 -10.56
CA ALA A 69 3.81 -2.95 -11.41
C ALA A 69 2.88 -3.46 -12.52
N THR A 70 3.16 -4.64 -13.12
CA THR A 70 2.37 -5.19 -14.22
C THR A 70 1.12 -5.94 -13.76
N PHE A 71 1.17 -6.69 -12.65
CA PHE A 71 0.09 -7.62 -12.31
C PHE A 71 -0.65 -7.27 -11.01
N VAL A 72 0.01 -6.61 -10.06
CA VAL A 72 -0.56 -6.36 -8.72
C VAL A 72 -1.07 -4.95 -8.59
N PHE A 73 -0.30 -3.96 -9.05
CA PHE A 73 -0.64 -2.55 -8.97
C PHE A 73 -1.93 -2.20 -9.71
N PRO A 74 -2.23 -2.74 -10.92
CA PRO A 74 -3.52 -2.50 -11.56
C PRO A 74 -4.70 -2.96 -10.71
N ALA A 75 -4.57 -4.09 -9.99
CA ALA A 75 -5.64 -4.56 -9.11
C ALA A 75 -5.90 -3.63 -7.93
N VAL A 76 -4.91 -2.82 -7.52
CA VAL A 76 -5.08 -1.80 -6.47
C VAL A 76 -5.83 -0.57 -7.01
N LEU A 77 -5.59 -0.20 -8.28
CA LEU A 77 -6.16 1.00 -8.91
C LEU A 77 -7.53 0.77 -9.57
N ASP A 78 -7.84 -0.44 -10.01
CA ASP A 78 -9.08 -0.80 -10.71
C ASP A 78 -10.24 -0.97 -9.71
N GLN A 79 -10.82 0.17 -9.31
CA GLN A 79 -11.94 0.29 -8.36
C GLN A 79 -13.10 1.06 -8.95
#